data_AF-A0A5J9TSR3-F1
#
_entry.id   AF-A0A5J9TSR3-F1
#
_cell.length_a   1.000
_cell.length_b   1.000
_cell.length_c   1.000
_cell.angle_alpha   90.00
_cell.angle_beta   90.00
_cell.angle_gamma   90.00
#
_symmetry.space_group_name_H-M   'P 1'
#
loop_
_entity.id
_entity.type
_entity.pdbx_description
1 polymer ?
#
loop_
_entity_poly.entity_id
_entity_poly.type
_entity_poly.pdbx_seq_one_letter_code
_entity_poly.pdbx_strand_id
1 'polypeptide(L)'
;MVERERDEGEAARAASGGPLQQEGVVLDKPEGEREEKGDDEQGGDLVEEEKEEEEEKVQEEWSEIRLAIAELSTAKLKSGGGKPATASPPPTLPFLSLSHLILRVLDKIGPTMAVLRLDVQRNIERLQELYLLDPCKYSTLTEIVEKEVKDGTARKVDSCSRAVLWLTRSMDFTIALLQRLREDSDQQSLAQHVEAAYNVTLKPCHGWIASAAYKIATKLIPETKVFISMLVGMDQDCAVPKDEIEKLALLLQPLLDDVHSMMAKFRLDRLKST
;
A
#
# COMPACT_ATOMS: atom_id res chain seq x y z
N MET A 1 -27.36 -53.41 16.65
CA MET A 1 -26.74 -54.69 17.07
C MET A 1 -25.25 -54.55 16.77
N VAL A 2 -24.40 -54.06 17.66
CA VAL A 2 -24.16 -54.51 19.03
C VAL A 2 -23.98 -53.29 19.95
N GLU A 3 -24.67 -53.34 21.09
CA GLU A 3 -24.57 -52.44 22.23
C GLU A 3 -23.36 -52.79 23.09
N ARG A 4 -22.80 -51.80 23.79
CA ARG A 4 -22.43 -51.94 25.20
C ARG A 4 -22.25 -50.58 25.88
N GLU A 5 -23.25 -50.24 26.71
CA GLU A 5 -23.15 -49.46 27.96
C GLU A 5 -22.15 -50.16 28.92
N ARG A 6 -21.60 -49.65 30.04
CA ARG A 6 -21.98 -48.71 31.12
C ARG A 6 -20.71 -48.57 32.00
N ASP A 7 -20.40 -47.50 32.73
CA ASP A 7 -20.79 -47.14 34.12
C ASP A 7 -19.89 -45.93 34.48
N GLU A 8 -20.35 -44.76 34.95
CA GLU A 8 -20.92 -44.36 36.25
C GLU A 8 -19.95 -44.33 37.47
N GLY A 9 -20.00 -43.18 38.18
CA GLY A 9 -19.48 -42.95 39.55
C GLY A 9 -18.21 -42.11 39.65
N GLU A 10 -18.03 -41.10 40.52
CA GLU A 10 -18.86 -40.46 41.55
C GLU A 10 -18.08 -39.21 42.05
N ALA A 11 -18.81 -38.24 42.60
CA ALA A 11 -18.30 -36.95 43.10
C ALA A 11 -17.61 -37.03 44.48
N ALA A 12 -16.73 -36.06 44.80
CA ALA A 12 -16.57 -35.56 46.18
C ALA A 12 -15.91 -34.16 46.24
N ARG A 13 -16.48 -33.33 47.10
CA ARG A 13 -16.11 -31.94 47.50
C ARG A 13 -15.17 -31.95 48.73
N ALA A 14 -14.47 -30.82 48.98
CA ALA A 14 -14.25 -30.11 50.27
C ALA A 14 -12.84 -29.46 50.32
N ALA A 15 -12.71 -28.13 50.45
CA ALA A 15 -12.56 -27.31 51.69
C ALA A 15 -11.15 -27.46 52.32
N SER A 16 -10.46 -26.50 52.96
CA SER A 16 -10.63 -25.10 53.39
C SER A 16 -9.41 -24.77 54.27
N GLY A 17 -8.93 -23.51 54.30
CA GLY A 17 -8.14 -22.91 55.41
C GLY A 17 -6.60 -23.10 55.31
N GLY A 18 -5.73 -22.15 55.62
CA GLY A 18 -5.79 -20.84 56.30
C GLY A 18 -4.39 -20.60 56.93
N PRO A 19 -3.83 -19.36 56.99
CA PRO A 19 -2.42 -19.12 57.39
C PRO A 19 -2.25 -18.48 58.78
N LEU A 20 -1.17 -18.81 59.50
CA LEU A 20 -0.65 -18.19 60.73
C LEU A 20 0.85 -18.57 60.85
N GLN A 21 1.81 -17.84 61.41
CA GLN A 21 1.89 -16.55 62.10
C GLN A 21 3.38 -16.14 62.23
N GLN A 22 3.58 -14.85 62.53
CA GLN A 22 4.83 -14.14 62.84
C GLN A 22 5.60 -14.66 64.07
N GLU A 23 6.91 -14.39 64.10
CA GLU A 23 7.62 -13.85 65.28
C GLU A 23 8.69 -12.85 64.79
N GLY A 24 8.90 -11.76 65.53
CA GLY A 24 9.89 -10.71 65.21
C GLY A 24 10.71 -10.30 66.42
N VAL A 25 11.84 -9.60 66.22
CA VAL A 25 12.53 -8.76 67.23
C VAL A 25 13.33 -7.61 66.56
N VAL A 26 12.93 -6.37 66.91
CA VAL A 26 13.63 -5.10 67.23
C VAL A 26 15.06 -4.77 66.71
N LEU A 27 15.08 -3.70 65.87
CA LEU A 27 15.85 -2.42 65.89
C LEU A 27 17.35 -2.34 66.28
N ASP A 28 18.19 -1.85 65.35
CA ASP A 28 19.11 -0.71 65.57
C ASP A 28 19.54 -0.06 64.23
N LYS A 29 19.78 1.26 64.22
CA LYS A 29 20.24 2.12 63.10
C LYS A 29 21.29 3.10 63.72
N PRO A 30 22.14 3.86 62.98
CA PRO A 30 22.21 4.06 61.52
C PRO A 30 23.65 4.22 60.95
N GLU A 31 23.70 4.69 59.70
CA GLU A 31 24.75 5.48 59.04
C GLU A 31 25.91 4.77 58.32
N GLY A 32 25.95 5.02 57.01
CA GLY A 32 26.95 4.57 56.06
C GLY A 32 26.50 4.96 54.66
N GLU A 33 26.54 6.26 54.35
CA GLU A 33 26.37 6.78 52.99
C GLU A 33 27.48 6.19 52.10
N ARG A 34 27.09 5.43 51.08
CA ARG A 34 27.89 5.21 49.88
C ARG A 34 27.04 5.66 48.71
N GLU A 35 27.50 6.71 48.06
CA GLU A 35 27.07 7.12 46.73
C GLU A 35 27.34 5.95 45.76
N GLU A 36 26.29 5.25 45.34
CA GLU A 36 26.30 4.54 44.07
C GLU A 36 25.99 5.57 42.99
N LYS A 37 27.05 5.99 42.30
CA LYS A 37 26.94 6.70 41.04
C LYS A 37 26.50 5.67 40.00
N GLY A 38 25.20 5.59 39.76
CA GLY A 38 24.64 4.84 38.64
C GLY A 38 25.07 5.51 37.34
N ASP A 39 25.84 4.79 36.54
CA ASP A 39 26.11 5.13 35.14
C ASP A 39 24.81 4.89 34.33
N ASP A 40 23.94 5.89 34.29
CA ASP A 40 22.85 5.99 33.30
C ASP A 40 23.39 6.65 32.02
N GLU A 41 24.30 5.97 31.31
CA GLU A 41 24.79 6.38 29.98
C GLU A 41 24.59 5.31 28.90
N GLN A 42 23.62 4.40 29.08
CA GLN A 42 23.26 3.40 28.05
C GLN A 42 21.84 3.58 27.47
N GLY A 43 21.08 4.57 27.94
CA GLY A 43 19.75 4.90 27.40
C GLY A 43 19.74 5.98 26.32
N GLY A 44 20.85 6.72 26.12
CA GLY A 44 20.95 7.82 25.17
C GLY A 44 21.24 7.35 23.74
N ASP A 45 22.25 6.50 23.57
CA ASP A 45 22.69 6.00 22.25
C ASP A 45 21.58 5.23 21.51
N LEU A 46 20.82 4.37 22.21
CA LEU A 46 19.74 3.60 21.59
C LEU A 46 18.58 4.50 21.10
N VAL A 47 18.31 5.60 21.80
CA VAL A 47 17.23 6.54 21.46
C VAL A 47 17.66 7.50 20.35
N GLU A 48 18.96 7.82 20.25
CA GLU A 48 19.53 8.60 19.15
C GLU A 48 19.67 7.77 17.87
N GLU A 49 20.11 6.51 17.94
CA GLU A 49 20.14 5.59 16.78
C GLU A 49 18.72 5.30 16.24
N GLU A 50 17.72 5.07 17.12
CA GLU A 50 16.32 4.87 16.69
C GLU A 50 15.75 6.12 15.99
N LYS A 51 16.13 7.32 16.47
CA LYS A 51 15.72 8.59 15.83
C LYS A 51 16.40 8.83 14.50
N GLU A 52 17.69 8.58 14.39
CA GLU A 52 18.41 8.72 13.12
C GLU A 52 17.89 7.72 12.07
N GLU A 53 17.60 6.48 12.46
CA GLU A 53 16.95 5.51 11.58
C GLU A 53 15.52 5.93 11.16
N GLU A 54 14.75 6.55 12.06
CA GLU A 54 13.41 7.06 11.75
C GLU A 54 13.46 8.26 10.79
N GLU A 55 14.38 9.21 10.99
CA GLU A 55 14.58 10.35 10.11
C GLU A 55 15.06 9.93 8.71
N GLU A 56 15.97 8.95 8.62
CA GLU A 56 16.44 8.40 7.35
C GLU A 56 15.29 7.72 6.58
N LYS A 57 14.44 6.97 7.28
CA LYS A 57 13.23 6.35 6.70
C LYS A 57 12.26 7.41 6.17
N VAL A 58 11.94 8.46 6.94
CA VAL A 58 11.07 9.59 6.50
C VAL A 58 11.57 10.20 5.19
N GLN A 59 12.87 10.43 5.11
CA GLN A 59 13.51 11.04 3.95
C GLN A 59 13.42 10.13 2.72
N GLU A 60 13.50 8.80 2.90
CA GLU A 60 13.34 7.79 1.84
C GLU A 60 11.91 7.77 1.24
N GLU A 61 10.87 7.94 2.07
CA GLU A 61 9.47 7.81 1.64
C GLU A 61 9.03 8.95 0.72
N TRP A 62 9.35 10.18 1.12
CA TRP A 62 9.18 11.33 0.25
C TRP A 62 10.10 11.23 -0.96
N SER A 63 11.24 10.55 -0.85
CA SER A 63 12.12 10.34 -1.99
C SER A 63 11.47 9.47 -3.07
N GLU A 64 10.58 8.53 -2.73
CA GLU A 64 9.85 7.72 -3.72
C GLU A 64 8.80 8.53 -4.49
N ILE A 65 7.98 9.35 -3.80
CA ILE A 65 7.03 10.26 -4.50
C ILE A 65 7.81 11.31 -5.31
N ARG A 66 8.90 11.86 -4.75
CA ARG A 66 9.78 12.78 -5.47
C ARG A 66 10.47 12.12 -6.66
N LEU A 67 10.84 10.84 -6.56
CA LEU A 67 11.42 10.05 -7.64
C LEU A 67 10.38 9.83 -8.74
N ALA A 68 9.15 9.46 -8.38
CA ALA A 68 8.03 9.35 -9.32
C ALA A 68 7.78 10.67 -10.07
N ILE A 69 7.77 11.77 -9.33
CA ILE A 69 7.64 13.13 -9.88
C ILE A 69 8.82 13.43 -10.82
N ALA A 70 10.05 13.06 -10.45
CA ALA A 70 11.24 13.28 -11.28
C ALA A 70 11.18 12.44 -12.56
N GLU A 71 10.88 11.15 -12.47
CA GLU A 71 10.71 10.25 -13.62
C GLU A 71 9.65 10.77 -14.58
N LEU A 72 8.47 11.12 -14.08
CA LEU A 72 7.39 11.70 -14.89
C LEU A 72 7.78 13.03 -15.52
N SER A 73 8.48 13.89 -14.77
CA SER A 73 8.97 15.17 -15.29
C SER A 73 9.97 14.97 -16.44
N THR A 74 10.88 14.00 -16.30
CA THR A 74 11.84 13.66 -17.38
C THR A 74 11.15 13.04 -18.59
N ALA A 75 10.13 12.20 -18.38
CA ALA A 75 9.33 11.63 -19.47
C ALA A 75 8.57 12.71 -20.24
N LYS A 76 7.97 13.68 -19.52
CA LYS A 76 7.27 14.82 -20.12
C LYS A 76 8.22 15.75 -20.90
N LEU A 77 9.44 15.97 -20.39
CA LEU A 77 10.46 16.77 -21.07
C LEU A 77 10.92 16.10 -22.38
N LYS A 78 11.08 14.76 -22.38
CA LYS A 78 11.42 13.97 -23.57
C LYS A 78 10.31 13.95 -24.61
N SER A 79 9.04 14.11 -24.19
CA SER A 79 7.90 14.13 -25.10
C SER A 79 7.66 15.46 -25.81
N GLY A 80 8.41 16.53 -25.48
CA GLY A 80 8.51 17.77 -26.26
C GLY A 80 7.24 18.63 -26.33
N GLY A 81 7.31 19.86 -25.80
CA GLY A 81 6.25 20.85 -25.94
C GLY A 81 6.05 21.29 -27.40
N GLY A 82 4.92 20.93 -28.00
CA GLY A 82 4.53 21.42 -29.32
C GLY A 82 3.24 20.81 -29.88
N LYS A 83 2.17 21.64 -29.90
CA LYS A 83 0.83 21.47 -30.51
C LYS A 83 -0.08 20.33 -30.01
N PRO A 84 -1.39 20.59 -29.83
CA PRO A 84 -2.38 19.56 -29.56
C PRO A 84 -2.76 18.81 -30.85
N ALA A 85 -3.13 17.53 -30.71
CA ALA A 85 -3.74 16.62 -31.70
C ALA A 85 -2.85 15.48 -32.24
N THR A 86 -2.28 14.65 -31.37
CA THR A 86 -2.41 13.19 -31.35
C THR A 86 -1.89 12.71 -29.98
N ALA A 87 -2.60 11.80 -29.30
CA ALA A 87 -2.12 11.23 -28.04
C ALA A 87 -0.79 10.50 -28.28
N SER A 88 0.25 10.84 -27.52
CA SER A 88 1.52 10.11 -27.57
C SER A 88 1.32 8.69 -27.06
N PRO A 89 1.95 7.67 -27.69
CA PRO A 89 1.88 6.31 -27.16
C PRO A 89 2.42 6.26 -25.72
N PRO A 90 1.68 5.67 -24.75
CA PRO A 90 2.12 5.65 -23.35
C PRO A 90 3.43 4.86 -23.17
N PRO A 91 4.50 5.45 -22.62
CA PRO A 91 5.78 4.77 -22.48
C PRO A 91 5.74 3.66 -21.40
N THR A 92 6.31 2.49 -21.70
CA THR A 92 6.23 1.29 -20.84
C THR A 92 6.99 1.46 -19.54
N LEU A 93 8.23 1.97 -19.59
CA LEU A 93 9.08 2.09 -18.40
C LEU A 93 8.51 3.06 -17.35
N PRO A 94 8.11 4.30 -17.68
CA PRO A 94 7.47 5.19 -16.70
C PRO A 94 6.21 4.56 -16.08
N PHE A 95 5.39 3.89 -16.87
CA PHE A 95 4.21 3.18 -16.36
C PHE A 95 4.57 2.07 -15.37
N LEU A 96 5.62 1.29 -15.67
CA LEU A 96 6.13 0.25 -14.76
C LEU A 96 6.70 0.84 -13.47
N SER A 97 7.52 1.88 -13.54
CA SER A 97 8.07 2.54 -12.34
C SER A 97 6.96 3.05 -11.42
N LEU A 98 5.92 3.68 -12.00
CA LEU A 98 4.76 4.13 -11.24
C LEU A 98 3.95 2.98 -10.65
N SER A 99 3.85 1.87 -11.36
CA SER A 99 3.17 0.67 -10.86
C SER A 99 3.87 0.11 -9.63
N HIS A 100 5.21 0.15 -9.60
CA HIS A 100 6.00 -0.27 -8.43
C HIS A 100 5.78 0.59 -7.19
N LEU A 101 5.43 1.87 -7.33
CA LEU A 101 5.09 2.72 -6.17
C LEU A 101 3.85 2.18 -5.45
N ILE A 102 2.90 1.60 -6.18
CA ILE A 102 1.73 0.96 -5.57
C ILE A 102 2.18 -0.21 -4.70
N LEU A 103 3.11 -1.05 -5.19
CA LEU A 103 3.66 -2.15 -4.40
C LEU A 103 4.32 -1.67 -3.12
N ARG A 104 5.17 -0.64 -3.21
CA ARG A 104 5.84 -0.06 -2.04
C ARG A 104 4.85 0.41 -0.98
N VAL A 105 3.78 1.09 -1.38
CA VAL A 105 2.72 1.51 -0.43
C VAL A 105 2.04 0.30 0.21
N LEU A 106 1.74 -0.74 -0.57
CA LEU A 106 1.13 -1.96 -0.04
C LEU A 106 2.07 -2.72 0.92
N ASP A 107 3.38 -2.72 0.64
CA ASP A 107 4.39 -3.31 1.52
C ASP A 107 4.44 -2.62 2.89
N LYS A 108 4.25 -1.30 2.92
CA LYS A 108 4.17 -0.53 4.18
C LYS A 108 2.92 -0.80 4.99
N ILE A 109 1.76 -0.92 4.32
CA ILE A 109 0.51 -1.30 5.01
C ILE A 109 0.68 -2.70 5.64
N GLY A 110 1.46 -3.56 4.99
CA GLY A 110 1.89 -4.83 5.56
C GLY A 110 0.98 -6.01 5.21
N PRO A 111 1.03 -7.11 5.99
CA PRO A 111 0.46 -8.40 5.61
C PRO A 111 -1.05 -8.41 5.35
N THR A 112 -1.79 -7.43 5.90
CA THR A 112 -3.23 -7.28 5.68
C THR A 112 -3.59 -7.06 4.20
N MET A 113 -2.65 -6.52 3.41
CA MET A 113 -2.82 -6.27 1.97
C MET A 113 -2.12 -7.30 1.09
N ALA A 114 -1.60 -8.40 1.64
CA ALA A 114 -0.79 -9.38 0.90
C ALA A 114 -1.46 -9.93 -0.37
N VAL A 115 -2.77 -10.14 -0.35
CA VAL A 115 -3.54 -10.62 -1.51
C VAL A 115 -3.56 -9.58 -2.64
N LEU A 116 -3.84 -8.31 -2.30
CA LEU A 116 -3.84 -7.20 -3.26
C LEU A 116 -2.43 -6.95 -3.79
N ARG A 117 -1.44 -6.96 -2.91
CA ARG A 117 -0.01 -6.81 -3.24
C ARG A 117 0.43 -7.87 -4.25
N LEU A 118 0.08 -9.15 -4.03
CA LEU A 118 0.41 -10.23 -4.96
C LEU A 118 -0.26 -10.07 -6.33
N ASP A 119 -1.50 -9.57 -6.39
CA ASP A 119 -2.19 -9.31 -7.65
C ASP A 119 -1.48 -8.21 -8.46
N VAL A 120 -1.18 -7.08 -7.81
CA VAL A 120 -0.43 -5.97 -8.40
C VAL A 120 0.95 -6.44 -8.88
N GLN A 121 1.66 -7.22 -8.06
CA GLN A 121 2.99 -7.76 -8.39
C GLN A 121 2.94 -8.61 -9.66
N ARG A 122 1.99 -9.54 -9.76
CA ARG A 122 1.84 -10.40 -10.94
C ARG A 122 1.52 -9.62 -12.21
N ASN A 123 0.76 -8.53 -12.10
CA ASN A 123 0.47 -7.66 -13.24
C ASN A 123 1.74 -6.92 -13.71
N ILE A 124 2.56 -6.45 -12.77
CA ILE A 124 3.83 -5.79 -13.06
C ILE A 124 4.82 -6.77 -13.68
N GLU A 125 5.05 -7.92 -13.05
CA GLU A 125 5.99 -8.95 -13.52
C GLU A 125 5.66 -9.38 -14.95
N ARG A 126 4.38 -9.62 -15.25
CA ARG A 126 3.93 -9.96 -16.60
C ARG A 126 4.32 -8.92 -17.65
N LEU A 127 4.14 -7.64 -17.32
CA LEU A 127 4.47 -6.55 -18.23
C LEU A 127 5.99 -6.37 -18.37
N GLN A 128 6.73 -6.53 -17.27
CA GLN A 128 8.20 -6.49 -17.25
C GLN A 128 8.81 -7.63 -18.06
N GLU A 129 8.34 -8.86 -17.89
CA GLU A 129 8.80 -10.03 -18.63
C GLU A 129 8.68 -9.80 -20.14
N LEU A 130 7.52 -9.31 -20.61
CA LEU A 130 7.34 -9.01 -22.03
C LEU A 130 8.25 -7.88 -22.50
N TYR A 131 8.39 -6.80 -21.71
CA TYR A 131 9.29 -5.70 -22.02
C TYR A 131 10.75 -6.17 -22.20
N LEU A 132 11.22 -7.02 -21.30
CA LEU A 132 12.60 -7.52 -21.30
C LEU A 132 12.93 -8.44 -22.48
N LEU A 133 11.92 -9.04 -23.15
CA LEU A 133 12.16 -9.83 -24.35
C LEU A 133 12.67 -8.97 -25.52
N ASP A 134 12.20 -7.74 -25.65
CA ASP A 134 12.64 -6.78 -26.66
C ASP A 134 12.29 -5.33 -26.25
N PRO A 135 13.18 -4.68 -25.47
CA PRO A 135 12.93 -3.33 -24.95
C PRO A 135 12.71 -2.26 -26.02
N CYS A 136 13.28 -2.45 -27.22
CA CYS A 136 13.10 -1.54 -28.34
C CYS A 136 11.68 -1.68 -28.92
N LYS A 137 11.22 -2.91 -29.11
CA LYS A 137 9.88 -3.21 -29.64
C LYS A 137 8.76 -2.89 -28.65
N TYR A 138 8.98 -3.13 -27.37
CA TYR A 138 7.97 -2.95 -26.32
C TYR A 138 8.15 -1.66 -25.53
N SER A 139 8.72 -0.64 -26.17
CA SER A 139 9.03 0.64 -25.54
C SER A 139 7.78 1.43 -25.11
N THR A 140 6.62 1.17 -25.72
CA THR A 140 5.33 1.75 -25.34
C THR A 140 4.29 0.66 -25.07
N LEU A 141 3.31 0.98 -24.24
CA LEU A 141 2.19 0.09 -23.93
C LEU A 141 1.34 -0.20 -25.17
N THR A 142 1.37 0.70 -26.16
CA THR A 142 0.63 0.51 -27.41
C THR A 142 1.15 -0.69 -28.18
N GLU A 143 2.47 -0.88 -28.30
CA GLU A 143 3.00 -2.05 -29.01
C GLU A 143 2.67 -3.36 -28.29
N ILE A 144 2.68 -3.34 -26.95
CA ILE A 144 2.33 -4.50 -26.12
C ILE A 144 0.86 -4.89 -26.34
N VAL A 145 -0.06 -3.95 -26.19
CA VAL A 145 -1.50 -4.19 -26.35
C VAL A 145 -1.83 -4.54 -27.80
N GLU A 146 -1.26 -3.84 -28.76
CA GLU A 146 -1.51 -4.10 -30.19
C GLU A 146 -1.05 -5.50 -30.61
N LYS A 147 0.10 -5.96 -30.09
CA LYS A 147 0.58 -7.34 -30.31
C LYS A 147 -0.45 -8.35 -29.81
N GLU A 148 -0.91 -8.25 -28.57
CA GLU A 148 -1.90 -9.19 -28.04
C GLU A 148 -3.27 -9.11 -28.72
N VAL A 149 -3.66 -7.94 -29.22
CA VAL A 149 -4.88 -7.79 -30.03
C VAL A 149 -4.73 -8.53 -31.35
N LYS A 150 -3.59 -8.38 -32.04
CA LYS A 150 -3.29 -9.11 -33.29
C LYS A 150 -3.23 -10.63 -33.07
N ASP A 151 -2.67 -11.06 -31.94
CA ASP A 151 -2.57 -12.47 -31.57
C ASP A 151 -3.90 -13.05 -31.04
N GLY A 152 -4.93 -12.22 -30.82
CA GLY A 152 -6.21 -12.64 -30.27
C GLY A 152 -6.16 -13.02 -28.78
N THR A 153 -5.10 -12.62 -28.06
CA THR A 153 -4.85 -12.98 -26.66
C THR A 153 -5.15 -11.87 -25.67
N ALA A 154 -5.41 -10.63 -26.12
CA ALA A 154 -5.59 -9.45 -25.26
C ALA A 154 -6.66 -9.58 -24.17
N ARG A 155 -7.66 -10.46 -24.34
CA ARG A 155 -8.75 -10.67 -23.38
C ARG A 155 -8.54 -11.85 -22.43
N LYS A 156 -7.48 -12.66 -22.61
CA LYS A 156 -7.17 -13.78 -21.70
C LYS A 156 -6.87 -13.26 -20.31
N VAL A 157 -7.20 -14.04 -19.28
CA VAL A 157 -7.10 -13.64 -17.86
C VAL A 157 -5.68 -13.18 -17.49
N ASP A 158 -4.69 -13.80 -18.10
CA ASP A 158 -3.25 -13.62 -17.92
C ASP A 158 -2.61 -12.78 -19.04
N SER A 159 -3.35 -11.92 -19.73
CA SER A 159 -2.79 -11.05 -20.77
C SER A 159 -2.10 -9.80 -20.18
N CYS A 160 -1.10 -9.28 -20.88
CA CYS A 160 -0.47 -8.00 -20.56
C CYS A 160 -1.46 -6.85 -20.68
N SER A 161 -2.39 -6.94 -21.63
CA SER A 161 -3.45 -5.94 -21.82
C SER A 161 -4.37 -5.83 -20.60
N ARG A 162 -4.68 -6.96 -19.94
CA ARG A 162 -5.41 -6.93 -18.66
C ARG A 162 -4.54 -6.39 -17.53
N ALA A 163 -3.26 -6.75 -17.49
CA ALA A 163 -2.33 -6.19 -16.51
C ALA A 163 -2.27 -4.66 -16.60
N VAL A 164 -2.10 -4.10 -17.80
CA VAL A 164 -2.14 -2.65 -18.07
C VAL A 164 -3.47 -2.06 -17.59
N LEU A 165 -4.61 -2.69 -17.93
CA LEU A 165 -5.92 -2.19 -17.51
C LEU A 165 -6.05 -2.09 -15.98
N TRP A 166 -5.68 -3.14 -15.26
CA TRP A 166 -5.85 -3.20 -13.81
C TRP A 166 -4.87 -2.27 -13.09
N LEU A 167 -3.62 -2.21 -13.53
CA LEU A 167 -2.65 -1.24 -13.00
C LEU A 167 -3.09 0.20 -13.22
N THR A 168 -3.65 0.53 -14.39
CA THR A 168 -4.19 1.88 -14.69
C THR A 168 -5.32 2.23 -13.72
N ARG A 169 -6.27 1.31 -13.50
CA ARG A 169 -7.38 1.53 -12.55
C ARG A 169 -6.92 1.62 -11.10
N SER A 170 -5.87 0.90 -10.72
CA SER A 170 -5.24 1.04 -9.41
C SER A 170 -4.60 2.42 -9.26
N MET A 171 -3.95 2.95 -10.30
CA MET A 171 -3.43 4.31 -10.29
C MET A 171 -4.54 5.37 -10.21
N ASP A 172 -5.65 5.19 -10.95
CA ASP A 172 -6.82 6.08 -10.84
C ASP A 172 -7.35 6.11 -9.39
N PHE A 173 -7.47 4.93 -8.76
CA PHE A 173 -7.87 4.81 -7.35
C PHE A 173 -6.88 5.53 -6.42
N THR A 174 -5.58 5.32 -6.62
CA THR A 174 -4.53 5.95 -5.81
C THR A 174 -4.60 7.47 -5.89
N ILE A 175 -4.70 8.05 -7.10
CA ILE A 175 -4.84 9.51 -7.25
C ILE A 175 -6.11 10.00 -6.56
N ALA A 176 -7.24 9.32 -6.80
CA ALA A 176 -8.52 9.70 -6.22
C ALA A 176 -8.51 9.66 -4.68
N LEU A 177 -7.76 8.72 -4.08
CA LEU A 177 -7.55 8.62 -2.64
C LEU A 177 -6.64 9.74 -2.13
N LEU A 178 -5.50 9.96 -2.77
CA LEU A 178 -4.52 10.98 -2.35
C LEU A 178 -5.12 12.40 -2.42
N GLN A 179 -5.87 12.71 -3.48
CA GLN A 179 -6.57 14.00 -3.60
C GLN A 179 -7.57 14.23 -2.47
N ARG A 180 -8.30 13.19 -2.06
CA ARG A 180 -9.24 13.27 -0.93
C ARG A 180 -8.53 13.50 0.39
N LEU A 181 -7.45 12.76 0.65
CA LEU A 181 -6.63 12.94 1.86
C LEU A 181 -6.04 14.35 1.96
N ARG A 182 -5.68 14.95 0.81
CA ARG A 182 -5.23 16.36 0.72
C ARG A 182 -6.34 17.34 1.11
N GLU A 183 -7.55 17.13 0.59
CA GLU A 183 -8.69 18.04 0.76
C GLU A 183 -9.29 17.98 2.16
N ASP A 184 -9.40 16.79 2.75
CA ASP A 184 -10.23 16.54 3.93
C ASP A 184 -9.50 15.77 5.05
N SER A 185 -8.23 16.12 5.28
CA SER A 185 -7.30 15.39 6.17
C SER A 185 -7.85 15.11 7.58
N ASP A 186 -8.69 16.02 8.10
CA ASP A 186 -9.07 16.07 9.51
C ASP A 186 -10.55 15.80 9.80
N GLN A 187 -11.42 15.72 8.78
CA GLN A 187 -12.88 15.59 9.01
C GLN A 187 -13.39 14.17 8.72
N GLN A 188 -12.69 13.39 7.88
CA GLN A 188 -13.08 12.04 7.49
C GLN A 188 -12.01 11.00 7.82
N SER A 189 -12.48 9.79 8.14
CA SER A 189 -11.61 8.63 8.31
C SER A 189 -11.03 8.15 6.98
N LEU A 190 -9.87 7.49 7.02
CA LEU A 190 -9.28 6.83 5.84
C LEU A 190 -10.28 5.88 5.17
N ALA A 191 -11.11 5.19 5.95
CA ALA A 191 -12.16 4.32 5.43
C ALA A 191 -13.15 5.05 4.53
N GLN A 192 -13.58 6.25 4.93
CA GLN A 192 -14.49 7.08 4.14
C GLN A 192 -13.81 7.58 2.86
N HIS A 193 -12.54 7.99 2.95
CA HIS A 193 -11.77 8.39 1.76
C HIS A 193 -11.57 7.24 0.77
N VAL A 194 -11.20 6.05 1.28
CA VAL A 194 -11.07 4.81 0.49
C VAL A 194 -12.40 4.45 -0.15
N GLU A 195 -13.51 4.55 0.58
CA GLU A 195 -14.83 4.26 0.04
C GLU A 195 -15.23 5.24 -1.07
N ALA A 196 -15.03 6.53 -0.86
CA ALA A 196 -15.33 7.54 -1.86
C ALA A 196 -14.48 7.36 -3.13
N ALA A 197 -13.18 7.07 -2.99
CA ALA A 197 -12.29 6.78 -4.11
C ALA A 197 -12.69 5.49 -4.84
N TYR A 198 -12.99 4.41 -4.10
CA TYR A 198 -13.42 3.13 -4.65
C TYR A 198 -14.70 3.25 -5.49
N ASN A 199 -15.68 3.98 -4.97
CA ASN A 199 -16.99 4.14 -5.61
C ASN A 199 -16.90 4.77 -7.01
N VAL A 200 -15.95 5.69 -7.23
CA VAL A 200 -15.80 6.40 -8.51
C VAL A 200 -14.80 5.74 -9.46
N THR A 201 -13.94 4.83 -8.98
CA THR A 201 -12.87 4.21 -9.79
C THR A 201 -13.08 2.71 -10.02
N LEU A 202 -12.90 1.89 -8.99
CA LEU A 202 -12.85 0.44 -9.08
C LEU A 202 -14.24 -0.22 -9.07
N LYS A 203 -15.19 0.33 -8.31
CA LYS A 203 -16.54 -0.26 -8.14
C LYS A 203 -17.27 -0.55 -9.46
N PRO A 204 -17.28 0.32 -10.48
CA PRO A 204 -17.94 0.04 -11.76
C PRO A 204 -17.32 -1.16 -12.50
N CYS A 205 -16.06 -1.46 -12.21
CA CYS A 205 -15.22 -2.44 -12.89
C CYS A 205 -15.10 -3.76 -12.13
N HIS A 206 -15.36 -3.75 -10.82
CA HIS A 206 -15.39 -4.94 -9.96
C HIS A 206 -16.70 -5.72 -10.15
N GLY A 207 -16.55 -7.01 -10.45
CA GLY A 207 -17.59 -8.01 -10.28
C GLY A 207 -17.89 -8.29 -8.81
N TRP A 208 -18.73 -9.29 -8.56
CA TRP A 208 -19.22 -9.56 -7.20
C TRP A 208 -18.12 -10.09 -6.27
N ILE A 209 -17.16 -10.86 -6.80
CA ILE A 209 -16.04 -11.42 -6.03
C ILE A 209 -15.12 -10.30 -5.57
N ALA A 210 -14.65 -9.47 -6.52
CA ALA A 210 -13.77 -8.34 -6.21
C ALA A 210 -14.47 -7.32 -5.29
N SER A 211 -15.78 -7.10 -5.47
CA SER A 211 -16.57 -6.25 -4.58
C SER A 211 -16.69 -6.81 -3.16
N ALA A 212 -16.80 -8.13 -3.00
CA ALA A 212 -16.81 -8.78 -1.69
C ALA A 212 -15.43 -8.70 -1.01
N ALA A 213 -14.35 -8.94 -1.77
CA ALA A 213 -12.99 -8.80 -1.27
C ALA A 213 -12.70 -7.38 -0.78
N TYR A 214 -13.14 -6.36 -1.52
CA TYR A 214 -13.05 -4.95 -1.10
C TYR A 214 -13.71 -4.70 0.26
N LYS A 215 -14.93 -5.21 0.49
CA LYS A 215 -15.64 -5.04 1.78
C LYS A 215 -14.90 -5.66 2.97
N ILE A 216 -14.08 -6.67 2.73
CA ILE A 216 -13.23 -7.27 3.76
C ILE A 216 -11.97 -6.40 3.94
N ALA A 217 -11.32 -6.00 2.85
CA ALA A 217 -10.14 -5.16 2.87
C ALA A 217 -10.37 -3.83 3.60
N THR A 218 -11.54 -3.20 3.45
CA THR A 218 -11.87 -1.96 4.18
C THR A 218 -11.96 -2.10 5.70
N LYS A 219 -12.05 -3.32 6.23
CA LYS A 219 -11.99 -3.58 7.67
C LYS A 219 -10.56 -3.75 8.18
N LEU A 220 -9.60 -3.88 7.27
CA LEU A 220 -8.20 -4.13 7.54
C LEU A 220 -7.31 -2.91 7.27
N ILE A 221 -7.91 -1.81 6.81
CA ILE A 221 -7.19 -0.55 6.64
C ILE A 221 -6.87 0.05 8.01
N PRO A 222 -5.68 0.64 8.16
CA PRO A 222 -5.25 1.31 9.39
C PRO A 222 -6.09 2.57 9.68
N GLU A 223 -5.93 3.10 10.90
CA GLU A 223 -6.42 4.45 11.23
C GLU A 223 -5.73 5.51 10.37
N THR A 224 -6.40 6.64 10.11
CA THR A 224 -5.86 7.73 9.26
C THR A 224 -4.48 8.18 9.72
N LYS A 225 -4.29 8.38 11.04
CA LYS A 225 -3.00 8.83 11.59
C LYS A 225 -1.90 7.82 11.37
N VAL A 226 -2.18 6.53 11.59
CA VAL A 226 -1.24 5.43 11.35
C VAL A 226 -0.90 5.32 9.87
N PHE A 227 -1.88 5.52 8.99
CA PHE A 227 -1.62 5.54 7.55
C PHE A 227 -0.75 6.71 7.12
N ILE A 228 -1.04 7.92 7.62
CA ILE A 228 -0.23 9.10 7.33
C ILE A 228 1.19 8.90 7.89
N SER A 229 1.34 8.39 9.11
CA SER A 229 2.67 8.12 9.67
C SER A 229 3.44 7.02 8.91
N MET A 230 2.75 6.07 8.27
CA MET A 230 3.40 5.12 7.34
C MET A 230 3.80 5.73 5.99
N LEU A 231 3.26 6.90 5.63
CA LEU A 231 3.56 7.59 4.38
C LEU A 231 4.54 8.76 4.55
N VAL A 232 4.61 9.33 5.76
CA VAL A 232 5.34 10.56 6.10
C VAL A 232 6.39 10.29 7.20
N GLY A 233 6.52 9.05 7.69
CA GLY A 233 7.26 8.67 8.89
C GLY A 233 6.68 9.23 10.21
N MET A 234 7.34 9.02 11.35
CA MET A 234 6.77 9.18 12.71
C MET A 234 6.98 10.55 13.40
N ASP A 235 7.37 11.59 12.68
CA ASP A 235 7.65 12.91 13.30
C ASP A 235 6.36 13.70 13.67
N GLN A 236 6.44 14.56 14.68
CA GLN A 236 5.29 15.23 15.31
C GLN A 236 4.51 16.20 14.40
N ASP A 237 5.07 16.55 13.22
CA ASP A 237 4.42 17.34 12.17
C ASP A 237 4.03 16.47 10.94
N CYS A 238 3.51 15.25 11.15
CA CYS A 238 2.90 14.38 10.13
C CYS A 238 1.67 15.01 9.42
N ALA A 239 1.88 16.03 8.61
CA ALA A 239 0.85 16.60 7.77
C ALA A 239 0.78 15.86 6.43
N VAL A 240 -0.42 15.83 5.84
CA VAL A 240 -0.56 15.34 4.46
C VAL A 240 0.26 16.25 3.53
N PRO A 241 1.13 15.69 2.69
CA PRO A 241 2.02 16.36 1.73
C PRO A 241 1.27 16.93 0.51
N LYS A 242 0.55 18.03 0.74
CA LYS A 242 -0.45 18.53 -0.22
C LYS A 242 0.17 18.90 -1.57
N ASP A 243 1.35 19.51 -1.57
CA ASP A 243 2.01 20.02 -2.78
C ASP A 243 2.55 18.88 -3.65
N GLU A 244 3.15 17.85 -3.03
CA GLU A 244 3.63 16.67 -3.74
C GLU A 244 2.49 15.85 -4.32
N ILE A 245 1.39 15.69 -3.57
CA ILE A 245 0.18 15.01 -4.07
C ILE A 245 -0.37 15.74 -5.30
N GLU A 246 -0.48 17.06 -5.24
CA GLU A 246 -0.95 17.87 -6.37
C GLU A 246 0.00 17.75 -7.57
N LYS A 247 1.31 17.83 -7.34
CA LYS A 247 2.31 17.70 -8.40
C LYS A 247 2.30 16.31 -9.02
N LEU A 248 2.20 15.25 -8.23
CA LEU A 248 2.07 13.88 -8.71
C LEU A 248 0.81 13.72 -9.56
N ALA A 249 -0.34 14.21 -9.10
CA ALA A 249 -1.59 14.14 -9.86
C ALA A 249 -1.49 14.88 -11.21
N LEU A 250 -0.93 16.10 -11.23
CA LEU A 250 -0.74 16.89 -12.45
C LEU A 250 0.20 16.24 -13.47
N LEU A 251 1.19 15.48 -12.98
CA LEU A 251 2.16 14.78 -13.83
C LEU A 251 1.65 13.43 -14.31
N LEU A 252 0.88 12.73 -13.47
CA LEU A 252 0.38 11.39 -13.75
C LEU A 252 -0.88 11.41 -14.62
N GLN A 253 -1.75 12.42 -14.48
CA GLN A 253 -3.02 12.50 -15.22
C GLN A 253 -2.85 12.38 -16.74
N PRO A 254 -1.92 13.09 -17.42
CA PRO A 254 -1.77 12.95 -18.87
C PRO A 254 -1.36 11.54 -19.31
N LEU A 255 -0.53 10.86 -18.53
CA LEU A 255 -0.14 9.48 -18.81
C LEU A 255 -1.36 8.55 -18.70
N LEU A 256 -2.17 8.69 -17.64
CA LEU A 256 -3.38 7.90 -17.48
C LEU A 256 -4.41 8.18 -18.58
N ASP A 257 -4.57 9.44 -19.00
CA ASP A 257 -5.47 9.81 -20.10
C ASP A 257 -5.03 9.16 -21.44
N ASP A 258 -3.73 9.14 -21.72
CA ASP A 258 -3.17 8.47 -22.89
C ASP A 258 -3.42 6.94 -22.82
N VAL A 259 -3.24 6.33 -21.64
CA VAL A 259 -3.51 4.89 -21.43
C VAL A 259 -5.00 4.57 -21.56
N HIS A 260 -5.89 5.35 -20.94
CA HIS A 260 -7.34 5.19 -21.08
C HIS A 260 -7.79 5.31 -22.53
N SER A 261 -7.26 6.30 -23.26
CA SER A 261 -7.52 6.50 -24.69
C SER A 261 -7.06 5.30 -25.52
N MET A 262 -5.87 4.78 -25.25
CA MET A 262 -5.34 3.57 -25.88
C MET A 262 -6.23 2.35 -25.59
N MET A 263 -6.63 2.12 -24.34
CA MET A 263 -7.47 0.99 -23.95
C MET A 263 -8.87 1.06 -24.59
N ALA A 264 -9.44 2.26 -24.70
CA ALA A 264 -10.70 2.50 -25.40
C ALA A 264 -10.60 2.23 -26.91
N LYS A 265 -9.49 2.64 -27.55
CA LYS A 265 -9.20 2.37 -28.98
C LYS A 265 -9.25 0.87 -29.29
N PHE A 266 -8.75 0.03 -28.38
CA PHE A 266 -8.77 -1.44 -28.52
C PHE A 266 -10.02 -2.11 -27.92
N ARG A 267 -10.98 -1.34 -27.39
CA ARG A 267 -12.21 -1.83 -26.72
C ARG A 267 -11.94 -2.75 -25.52
N LEU A 268 -10.89 -2.46 -24.77
CA LEU A 268 -10.46 -3.21 -23.59
C LEU A 268 -10.83 -2.49 -22.28
N ASP A 269 -11.15 -1.20 -22.36
CA ASP A 269 -11.58 -0.31 -21.26
C ASP A 269 -12.79 -0.83 -20.46
N ARG A 270 -13.69 -1.57 -21.11
CA ARG A 270 -14.93 -2.08 -20.48
C ARG A 270 -14.81 -3.46 -19.84
N LEU A 271 -13.62 -4.08 -19.84
CA LEU A 271 -13.42 -5.39 -19.21
C LEU A 271 -13.63 -5.28 -17.69
N LYS A 272 -14.41 -6.19 -17.12
CA LYS A 272 -14.66 -6.27 -15.67
C LYS A 272 -13.95 -7.46 -15.04
N SER A 273 -13.82 -7.45 -13.72
CA SER A 273 -13.54 -8.70 -12.99
C SER A 273 -14.79 -9.57 -13.03
N THR A 274 -14.60 -10.87 -12.86
CA THR A 274 -15.68 -11.80 -12.50
C THR A 274 -16.25 -11.48 -11.11
#